data_AF-A0A924L1E6-F1
#
_entry.id   AF-A0A924L1E6-F1
#
_cell.length_a   1.000
_cell.length_b   1.000
_cell.length_c   1.000
_cell.angle_alpha   90.00
_cell.angle_beta   90.00
_cell.angle_gamma   90.00
#
_symmetry.space_group_name_H-M   'P 1'
#
loop_
_entity.id
_entity.type
_entity.pdbx_description
1 polymer ?
#
loop_
_entity_poly.entity_id
_entity_poly.type
_entity_poly.pdbx_seq_one_letter_code
_entity_poly.pdbx_strand_id
1 'polypeptide(L)' 'MEKRIIGIILTLLGVTGLVMAGYNFMNAGSGIHNVKSIIMYGILGLLFFGAGIGLIRNTSDKAT' A
#
# COMPACT_ATOMS: atom_id res chain seq x y z
N MET A 1 -20.04 1.50 7.90
CA MET A 1 -19.21 2.73 7.77
C MET A 1 -17.77 2.56 8.28
N GLU A 2 -17.52 2.20 9.54
CA GLU A 2 -16.15 2.15 10.13
C GLU A 2 -15.15 1.28 9.36
N LYS A 3 -15.54 0.07 8.98
CA LYS A 3 -14.68 -0.86 8.23
C LYS A 3 -14.30 -0.36 6.82
N ARG A 4 -15.16 0.47 6.21
CA ARG A 4 -14.90 1.09 4.90
C ARG A 4 -13.87 2.21 5.02
N ILE A 5 -13.92 3.00 6.09
CA ILE A 5 -12.95 4.06 6.38
C ILE A 5 -11.56 3.47 6.62
N ILE A 6 -11.46 2.38 7.39
CA ILE A 6 -10.20 1.66 7.60
C ILE A 6 -9.63 1.18 6.26
N GLY A 7 -10.48 0.66 5.37
CA GLY A 7 -10.07 0.24 4.03
C GLY A 7 -9.55 1.41 3.18
N ILE A 8 -10.21 2.58 3.23
CA ILE A 8 -9.77 3.80 2.53
C ILE A 8 -8.42 4.28 3.07
N ILE A 9 -8.23 4.30 4.38
CA ILE A 9 -6.94 4.68 4.99
C ILE A 9 -5.86 3.68 4.57
N LEU A 10 -6.14 2.38 4.62
CA LEU A 10 -5.18 1.34 4.30
C LEU A 10 -4.79 1.34 2.81
N THR A 11 -5.74 1.60 1.92
CA THR A 11 -5.46 1.79 0.48
C THR A 11 -4.60 3.01 0.22
N LEU A 12 -4.92 4.16 0.83
CA LEU A 12 -4.10 5.36 0.72
C LEU A 12 -2.67 5.08 1.19
N LEU A 13 -2.51 4.44 2.35
CA LEU A 13 -1.20 4.06 2.90
C LEU A 13 -0.43 3.10 1.97
N GLY A 14 -1.13 2.14 1.37
CA GLY A 14 -0.57 1.24 0.36
C GLY A 14 -0.07 1.98 -0.89
N VAL A 15 -0.86 2.93 -1.41
CA VAL A 15 -0.44 3.80 -2.52
C VAL A 15 0.80 4.60 -2.16
N THR A 16 0.86 5.21 -0.98
CA THR A 16 2.06 5.95 -0.55
C THR A 16 3.29 5.04 -0.48
N GLY A 17 3.14 3.82 0.02
CA GLY A 17 4.23 2.83 0.05
C GLY A 17 4.74 2.46 -1.34
N LEU A 18 3.84 2.27 -2.31
CA LEU A 18 4.19 1.98 -3.70
C LEU A 18 4.88 3.16 -4.38
N VAL A 19 4.38 4.38 -4.16
CA VAL A 19 5.02 5.61 -4.66
C VAL A 19 6.41 5.77 -4.06
N MET A 20 6.59 5.49 -2.76
CA MET A 20 7.89 5.54 -2.10
C MET A 20 8.86 4.50 -2.71
N ALA A 21 8.39 3.30 -3.02
CA ALA A 21 9.19 2.28 -3.70
C ALA A 21 9.65 2.75 -5.08
N GLY A 22 8.75 3.34 -5.88
CA GLY A 22 9.07 3.91 -7.20
C GLY A 22 10.04 5.08 -7.11
N TYR A 23 9.84 5.98 -6.13
CA TYR A 23 10.77 7.08 -5.87
C TYR A 23 12.16 6.58 -5.50
N ASN A 24 12.27 5.60 -4.59
CA ASN A 24 13.54 5.00 -4.24
C ASN A 24 14.18 4.27 -5.42
N PHE A 25 13.38 3.64 -6.28
CA PHE A 25 13.87 2.99 -7.50
C PHE A 25 14.46 4.00 -8.49
N MET A 26 13.82 5.14 -8.70
CA MET A 26 14.32 6.20 -9.58
C MET A 26 15.56 6.91 -9.02
N ASN A 27 15.66 7.03 -7.68
CA ASN A 27 16.77 7.70 -7.02
C ASN A 27 17.90 6.75 -6.56
N ALA A 28 17.75 5.45 -6.77
CA ALA A 28 18.74 4.46 -6.37
C ALA A 28 20.01 4.59 -7.21
N GLY A 29 21.07 5.16 -6.62
CA GLY A 29 22.44 4.90 -7.06
C GLY A 29 22.81 3.43 -6.88
N SER A 30 23.81 2.96 -7.63
CA SER A 30 24.21 1.54 -7.84
C SER A 30 24.73 0.79 -6.58
N GLY A 31 23.96 0.80 -5.49
CA GLY A 31 24.28 0.20 -4.19
C GLY A 31 23.21 -0.80 -3.71
N ILE A 32 23.67 -1.91 -3.13
CA ILE A 32 22.86 -3.06 -2.70
C ILE A 32 21.80 -2.68 -1.65
N HIS A 33 22.04 -1.63 -0.86
CA HIS A 33 21.13 -1.16 0.19
C HIS A 33 19.83 -0.58 -0.37
N ASN A 34 19.89 0.03 -1.56
CA ASN A 34 18.71 0.58 -2.24
C ASN A 34 17.77 -0.51 -2.74
N VAL A 35 18.31 -1.65 -3.19
CA VAL A 35 17.48 -2.75 -3.70
C VAL A 35 16.61 -3.36 -2.60
N LYS A 36 17.17 -3.51 -1.39
CA LYS A 36 16.40 -4.01 -0.23
C LYS A 36 15.27 -3.06 0.17
N SER A 37 15.52 -1.75 0.18
CA SER A 37 14.48 -0.78 0.55
C SER A 37 13.34 -0.74 -0.46
N ILE A 38 13.66 -0.76 -1.77
CA ILE A 38 12.66 -0.78 -2.85
C ILE A 38 11.78 -2.03 -2.75
N ILE A 39 12.38 -3.21 -2.57
CA ILE A 39 11.63 -4.46 -2.43
C ILE A 39 10.72 -4.42 -1.20
N MET A 40 11.22 -3.92 -0.07
CA MET A 40 10.45 -3.84 1.16
C MET A 40 9.24 -2.91 1.00
N TYR A 41 9.45 -1.69 0.49
CA TYR A 41 8.36 -0.73 0.26
C TYR A 41 7.37 -1.22 -0.82
N GLY A 42 7.86 -1.89 -1.86
CA GLY A 42 7.03 -2.44 -2.92
C GLY A 42 6.11 -3.55 -2.41
N ILE A 43 6.65 -4.51 -1.67
CA ILE A 43 5.87 -5.63 -1.10
C ILE A 43 4.88 -5.10 -0.05
N LEU A 44 5.33 -4.26 0.90
CA LEU A 44 4.44 -3.70 1.91
C LEU A 44 3.33 -2.86 1.28
N GLY A 45 3.67 -2.02 0.31
CA GLY A 45 2.70 -1.20 -0.42
C GLY A 45 1.65 -2.06 -1.14
N LEU A 46 2.07 -3.13 -1.82
CA LEU A 46 1.16 -4.07 -2.48
C LEU A 46 0.23 -4.78 -1.47
N LEU A 47 0.78 -5.28 -0.36
CA LEU A 47 0.00 -5.97 0.67
C LEU A 47 -1.04 -5.04 1.29
N PHE A 48 -0.66 -3.81 1.64
CA PHE A 48 -1.56 -2.83 2.23
C PHE A 48 -2.62 -2.37 1.23
N PHE A 49 -2.23 -2.11 -0.02
CA PHE A 49 -3.17 -1.72 -1.06
C PHE A 49 -4.20 -2.83 -1.33
N GLY A 50 -3.75 -4.08 -1.48
CA GLY A 50 -4.61 -5.24 -1.68
C GLY A 50 -5.55 -5.48 -0.50
N ALA A 51 -5.03 -5.42 0.74
CA ALA A 51 -5.84 -5.56 1.95
C ALA A 51 -6.88 -4.43 2.07
N GLY A 52 -6.51 -3.18 1.76
CA GLY A 52 -7.41 -2.04 1.79
C GLY A 52 -8.55 -2.18 0.80
N ILE A 53 -8.27 -2.55 -0.45
CA ILE A 53 -9.31 -2.80 -1.47
C ILE A 53 -10.19 -3.97 -1.03
N GLY A 54 -9.60 -5.04 -0.51
CA GLY A 54 -10.33 -6.19 0.01
C GLY A 54 -11.31 -5.80 1.12
N LEU A 55 -10.92 -4.89 2.01
CA LEU A 55 -11.76 -4.40 3.08
C LEU A 55 -12.89 -3.48 2.57
N ILE A 56 -12.59 -2.60 1.60
CA ILE A 56 -13.59 -1.75 0.93
C ILE A 56 -14.61 -2.61 0.17
N ARG A 57 -14.17 -3.65 -0.55
CA ARG A 57 -15.05 -4.56 -1.31
C ARG A 57 -15.89 -5.48 -0.43
N ASN A 58 -15.33 -6.01 0.66
CA ASN A 58 -16.05 -6.88 1.59
C ASN A 58 -16.89 -6.12 2.61
N THR A 59 -16.80 -4.79 2.66
CA THR A 59 -17.82 -3.99 3.33
C THR A 59 -19.03 -3.86 2.43
N SER A 60 -19.87 -4.89 2.44
CA SER A 60 -21.28 -4.69 2.12
C SER A 60 -21.80 -3.69 3.15
N ASP A 61 -22.34 -2.55 2.69
CA ASP A 61 -23.18 -1.72 3.54
C ASP A 61 -24.22 -2.68 4.12
N LYS A 62 -24.08 -3.02 5.40
CA LYS A 62 -25.20 -3.53 6.16
C LYS A 62 -26.16 -2.37 6.24
N ALA A 63 -26.96 -2.20 5.19
CA ALA A 63 -28.21 -1.46 5.23
C ALA A 63 -29.03 -2.18 6.32
N THR A 64 -28.87 -1.66 7.53
CA THR A 64 -29.78 -1.94 8.63
C THR A 64 -30.85 -0.88 8.51
#